data_AF-A0A968VS60-F1
#
_entry.id   AF-A0A968VS60-F1
#
_cell.length_a   1.000
_cell.length_b   1.000
_cell.length_c   1.000
_cell.angle_alpha   90.00
_cell.angle_beta   90.00
_cell.angle_gamma   90.00
#
_symmetry.space_group_name_H-M   'P 1'
#
loop_
_entity.id
_entity.type
_entity.pdbx_description
1 polymer ?
#
loop_
_entity_poly.entity_id
_entity_poly.type
_entity_poly.pdbx_seq_one_letter_code
_entity_poly.pdbx_strand_id
1 'polypeptide(L)'
;MAIDSLRLLTDSAAQIWQRLSHFSPIEVLQNSDCFEDWIHAVERVPPLDHTEEQLLRREYRRFLEILTEIETLTRSRTQALELVRARSDDLGAAERVTT
;
A
#
# COMPACT_ATOMS: atom_id res chain seq x y z
N MET A 1 -7.13 12.96 -9.34
CA MET A 1 -7.68 11.74 -8.72
C MET A 1 -6.62 10.70 -8.41
N ALA A 2 -5.82 10.17 -9.36
CA ALA A 2 -4.78 9.18 -9.05
C ALA A 2 -3.67 9.70 -8.10
N ILE A 3 -3.26 10.97 -8.24
CA ILE A 3 -2.26 11.61 -7.37
C ILE A 3 -2.80 11.79 -5.93
N ASP A 4 -4.10 12.08 -5.79
CA ASP A 4 -4.74 12.26 -4.48
C ASP A 4 -4.86 10.93 -3.73
N SER A 5 -5.16 9.84 -4.47
CA SER A 5 -5.14 8.48 -3.94
C SER A 5 -3.75 8.06 -3.48
N LEU A 6 -2.70 8.35 -4.26
CA LEU A 6 -1.33 7.99 -3.88
C LEU A 6 -0.87 8.72 -2.62
N ARG A 7 -1.19 10.02 -2.49
CA ARG A 7 -0.90 10.78 -1.27
C ARG A 7 -1.60 10.20 -0.05
N LEU A 8 -2.90 9.93 -0.15
CA LEU A 8 -3.69 9.37 0.95
C LEU A 8 -3.19 7.98 1.37
N LEU A 9 -2.84 7.12 0.41
CA LEU A 9 -2.25 5.81 0.68
C LEU A 9 -0.88 5.93 1.37
N THR A 10 -0.04 6.86 0.90
CA THR A 10 1.28 7.11 1.49
C THR A 10 1.17 7.63 2.92
N ASP A 11 0.25 8.58 3.18
CA ASP A 11 0.02 9.11 4.52
C ASP A 11 -0.51 8.01 5.47
N SER A 12 -1.42 7.16 4.99
CA SER A 12 -1.93 6.02 5.75
C SER A 12 -0.84 4.99 6.03
N ALA A 13 0.00 4.68 5.05
CA ALA A 13 1.15 3.80 5.21
C ALA A 13 2.14 4.35 6.25
N ALA A 14 2.43 5.66 6.21
CA ALA A 14 3.35 6.31 7.15
C ALA A 14 2.86 6.23 8.60
N GLN A 15 1.55 6.38 8.83
CA GLN A 15 0.98 6.24 10.18
C GLN A 15 1.10 4.80 10.70
N ILE A 16 0.84 3.81 9.85
CA ILE A 16 0.97 2.39 10.25
C ILE A 16 2.46 2.04 10.45
N TRP A 17 3.35 2.54 9.58
CA TRP A 17 4.80 2.38 9.71
C TRP A 17 5.28 2.84 11.08
N GLN A 18 4.89 4.06 11.52
CA GLN A 18 5.32 4.58 12.81
C GLN A 18 4.88 3.69 13.98
N ARG A 19 3.67 3.14 13.93
CA ARG A 19 3.16 2.23 14.97
C ARG A 19 3.89 0.90 14.97
N LEU A 20 4.03 0.27 13.79
CA LEU A 20 4.70 -1.02 13.64
C LEU A 20 6.18 -0.93 14.03
N SER A 21 6.86 0.17 13.69
CA SER A 21 8.28 0.42 14.04
C SER A 21 8.55 0.46 15.55
N HIS A 22 7.51 0.63 16.37
CA HIS A 22 7.64 0.54 17.82
C HIS A 22 7.88 -0.89 18.32
N PHE A 23 7.39 -1.89 17.57
CA PHE A 23 7.46 -3.30 17.95
C PHE A 23 8.65 -4.00 17.32
N SER A 24 8.92 -3.72 16.03
CA SER A 24 10.03 -4.32 15.30
C SER A 24 10.43 -3.45 14.10
N PRO A 25 11.72 -3.42 13.71
CA PRO A 25 12.21 -2.71 12.53
C PRO A 25 11.48 -3.17 11.28
N ILE A 26 10.99 -2.20 10.51
CA ILE A 26 10.22 -2.50 9.30
C ILE A 26 11.15 -2.81 8.12
N GLU A 27 12.43 -2.46 8.21
CA GLU A 27 13.45 -2.80 7.22
C GLU A 27 13.57 -4.32 6.99
N VAL A 28 13.15 -5.13 7.97
CA VAL A 28 13.09 -6.59 7.86
C VAL A 28 12.11 -7.05 6.77
N LEU A 29 11.07 -6.25 6.48
CA LEU A 29 10.13 -6.51 5.40
C LEU A 29 10.77 -6.59 4.02
N GLN A 30 11.96 -6.02 3.84
CA GLN A 30 12.69 -6.16 2.58
C GLN A 30 13.08 -7.62 2.30
N ASN A 31 13.12 -8.46 3.35
CA ASN A 31 13.57 -9.84 3.27
C ASN A 31 12.45 -10.88 3.47
N SER A 32 11.37 -10.52 4.17
CA SER A 32 10.21 -11.42 4.41
C SER A 32 8.94 -10.63 4.67
N ASP A 33 7.85 -11.05 4.03
CA ASP A 33 6.49 -10.53 4.29
C ASP A 33 5.81 -11.26 5.47
N CYS A 34 6.46 -12.24 6.08
CA CYS A 34 5.89 -13.03 7.16
C CYS A 34 5.83 -12.24 8.48
N PHE A 35 4.66 -12.23 9.12
CA PHE A 35 4.47 -11.57 10.41
C PHE A 35 5.38 -12.15 11.50
N GLU A 36 5.53 -13.49 11.56
CA GLU A 36 6.36 -14.13 12.60
C GLU A 36 7.83 -13.72 12.46
N ASP A 37 8.33 -13.72 11.23
CA ASP A 37 9.72 -13.33 10.96
C ASP A 37 9.95 -11.88 11.33
N TRP A 38 8.98 -11.01 11.01
CA TRP A 38 9.04 -9.59 11.35
C TRP A 38 8.98 -9.35 12.85
N ILE A 39 7.99 -9.91 13.57
CA ILE A 39 7.84 -9.65 15.01
C ILE A 39 9.01 -10.23 15.80
N HIS A 40 9.56 -11.38 15.40
CA HIS A 40 10.70 -11.98 16.07
C HIS A 40 12.07 -11.51 15.58
N ALA A 41 12.13 -10.54 14.67
CA ALA A 41 13.39 -9.99 14.17
C ALA A 41 14.22 -9.27 15.24
N VAL A 42 13.59 -8.91 16.37
CA VAL A 42 14.28 -8.37 17.55
C VAL A 42 14.03 -9.28 18.75
N GLU A 43 15.08 -9.54 19.53
CA GLU A 43 15.00 -10.38 20.74
C GLU A 43 14.09 -9.81 21.85
N ARG A 44 13.70 -8.53 21.76
CA ARG A 44 12.93 -7.83 22.80
C ARG A 44 11.71 -7.12 22.23
N VAL A 45 10.71 -7.90 21.86
CA VAL A 45 9.35 -7.38 21.69
C VAL A 45 8.69 -7.30 23.06
N PRO A 46 7.96 -6.22 23.38
CA PRO A 46 7.11 -6.17 24.57
C PRO A 46 6.19 -7.39 24.60
N PRO A 47 5.90 -7.97 25.79
CA PRO A 47 4.88 -9.00 25.88
C PRO A 47 3.54 -8.41 25.42
N LEU A 48 3.00 -8.96 24.33
CA LEU A 48 1.69 -8.62 23.80
C LEU A 48 0.66 -9.59 24.38
N ASP A 49 -0.49 -9.09 24.78
CA ASP A 49 -1.64 -9.95 25.02
C ASP A 49 -2.22 -10.47 23.68
N HIS A 50 -3.10 -11.47 23.75
CA HIS A 50 -3.66 -12.09 22.55
C HIS A 50 -4.46 -11.10 21.68
N THR A 51 -5.14 -10.14 22.31
CA THR A 51 -5.94 -9.13 21.59
C THR A 51 -5.02 -8.14 20.89
N GLU A 52 -4.00 -7.66 21.59
CA GLU A 52 -2.96 -6.78 21.06
C GLU A 52 -2.24 -7.42 19.88
N GLU A 53 -1.88 -8.70 20.00
CA GLU A 53 -1.24 -9.45 18.92
C GLU A 53 -2.16 -9.55 17.68
N GLN A 54 -3.45 -9.85 17.84
CA GLN A 54 -4.39 -9.91 16.72
C GLN A 54 -4.60 -8.54 16.06
N LEU A 55 -4.65 -7.47 16.86
CA LEU A 55 -4.70 -6.11 16.35
C LEU A 55 -3.44 -5.79 15.54
N LEU A 56 -2.27 -6.12 16.07
CA LEU A 56 -0.99 -5.90 15.41
C LEU A 56 -0.87 -6.68 14.10
N ARG A 57 -1.28 -7.96 14.08
CA ARG A 57 -1.35 -8.78 12.86
C ARG A 57 -2.24 -8.16 11.79
N ARG A 58 -3.38 -7.59 12.19
CA ARG A 58 -4.29 -6.90 11.28
C ARG A 58 -3.67 -5.62 10.72
N GLU A 59 -3.03 -4.81 11.57
CA GLU A 59 -2.34 -3.59 11.13
C GLU A 59 -1.20 -3.91 10.18
N TYR A 60 -0.41 -4.94 10.48
CA TYR A 60 0.67 -5.44 9.64
C TYR A 60 0.17 -5.88 8.27
N ARG A 61 -0.90 -6.69 8.21
CA ARG A 61 -1.51 -7.09 6.93
C ARG A 61 -2.00 -5.89 6.14
N ARG A 62 -2.65 -4.93 6.82
CA ARG A 62 -3.14 -3.71 6.19
C ARG A 62 -2.00 -2.88 5.60
N PHE A 63 -0.85 -2.85 6.28
CA PHE A 63 0.34 -2.17 5.79
C PHE A 63 0.84 -2.79 4.47
N LEU A 64 0.93 -4.12 4.39
CA LEU A 64 1.35 -4.83 3.17
C LEU A 64 0.37 -4.62 2.00
N GLU A 65 -0.93 -4.58 2.27
CA GLU A 65 -1.95 -4.24 1.26
C GLU A 65 -1.73 -2.84 0.68
N ILE A 66 -1.52 -1.84 1.55
CA ILE A 66 -1.28 -0.46 1.12
C ILE A 66 0.03 -0.35 0.33
N LEU A 67 1.09 -1.04 0.76
CA LEU A 67 2.34 -1.09 -0.01
C LEU A 67 2.11 -1.66 -1.41
N THR A 68 1.39 -2.78 -1.52
CA THR A 68 1.05 -3.40 -2.82
C THR A 68 0.26 -2.44 -3.71
N GLU A 69 -0.68 -1.69 -3.13
CA GLU A 69 -1.48 -0.70 -3.84
C GLU A 69 -0.62 0.48 -4.33
N ILE A 70 0.28 0.99 -3.47
CA ILE A 70 1.26 2.03 -3.82
C ILE A 70 2.17 1.54 -4.95
N GLU A 71 2.71 0.32 -4.86
CA GLU A 71 3.56 -0.26 -5.91
C GLU A 71 2.82 -0.38 -7.24
N THR A 72 1.55 -0.82 -7.20
CA THR A 72 0.72 -0.93 -8.39
C THR A 72 0.50 0.44 -9.04
N LEU A 73 0.12 1.44 -8.25
CA LEU A 73 -0.15 2.80 -8.73
C LEU A 73 1.12 3.49 -9.25
N THR A 74 2.27 3.26 -8.62
CA THR A 74 3.55 3.87 -9.02
C THR A 74 4.20 3.20 -10.23
N ARG A 75 4.02 1.88 -10.42
CA ARG A 75 4.63 1.15 -11.54
C ARG A 75 3.78 1.11 -12.80
N SER A 76 2.49 1.44 -12.75
CA SER A 76 1.59 1.17 -13.87
C SER A 76 1.63 2.23 -14.98
N ARG A 77 2.75 2.27 -15.73
CA ARG A 77 2.79 2.89 -17.07
C ARG A 77 1.70 2.30 -17.97
N THR A 78 1.40 1.01 -17.82
CA THR A 78 0.37 0.31 -18.59
C THR A 78 -1.04 0.83 -18.28
N GLN A 79 -1.45 0.97 -17.00
CA GLN A 79 -2.74 1.60 -16.68
C GLN A 79 -2.78 3.06 -17.09
N ALA A 80 -1.67 3.79 -16.96
CA ALA A 80 -1.61 5.16 -17.45
C ALA A 80 -1.86 5.23 -18.97
N LEU A 81 -1.27 4.33 -19.75
CA LEU A 81 -1.51 4.24 -21.19
C LEU A 81 -2.94 3.78 -21.52
N GLU A 82 -3.52 2.84 -20.78
CA GLU A 82 -4.91 2.39 -20.97
C GLU A 82 -5.90 3.52 -20.66
N LEU A 83 -5.68 4.29 -19.60
CA LEU A 83 -6.50 5.45 -19.26
C LEU A 83 -6.41 6.55 -20.33
N VAL A 84 -5.20 6.83 -20.83
CA VAL A 84 -5.01 7.77 -21.94
C VAL A 84 -5.75 7.28 -23.19
N ARG A 85 -5.63 5.98 -23.52
CA ARG A 85 -6.29 5.38 -24.68
C ARG A 85 -7.82 5.47 -24.58
N ALA A 86 -8.39 5.04 -23.45
CA ALA A 86 -9.82 5.13 -23.21
C ALA A 86 -10.34 6.57 -23.31
N ARG A 87 -9.58 7.54 -22.80
CA ARG A 87 -9.94 8.96 -22.89
C ARG A 87 -9.84 9.51 -24.32
N SER A 88 -8.83 9.09 -25.08
CA SER A 88 -8.71 9.45 -26.50
C SER A 88 -9.84 8.87 -27.34
N ASP A 89 -10.27 7.64 -27.05
CA ASP A 89 -11.39 6.99 -27.75
C ASP A 89 -12.73 7.70 -27.48
N ASP A 90 -12.99 8.09 -26.22
CA ASP A 90 -14.17 8.88 -25.85
C ASP A 90 -14.22 10.26 -26.54
N LEU A 91 -13.08 10.95 -26.63
CA LEU A 91 -12.99 12.25 -27.30
C LEU A 91 -13.20 12.12 -28.82
N GLY A 92 -12.62 11.10 -29.44
CA GLY A 92 -12.83 10.81 -30.87
C GLY A 92 -14.26 10.36 -31.21
N ALA A 93 -14.97 9.74 -30.27
CA ALA A 93 -16.38 9.39 -30.42
C ALA A 93 -17.30 10.63 -30.34
N ALA A 94 -17.02 11.57 -29.43
CA ALA A 94 -17.79 12.80 -29.29
C ALA A 94 -17.68 13.72 -30.53
N GLU A 95 -16.51 13.74 -31.17
CA GLU A 95 -16.25 14.56 -32.37
C GLU A 95 -17.00 14.04 -33.62
N ARG A 96 -17.29 12.73 -33.68
CA ARG A 96 -18.05 12.11 -34.78
C ARG A 96 -19.57 12.25 -34.70
N VAL A 97 -20.09 12.64 -33.54
CA VAL A 97 -21.54 12.84 -33.30
C VAL A 97 -21.96 14.28 -33.62
N THR A 98 -21.00 15.19 -33.81
CA THR A 98 -21.25 16.63 -34.07
C THR A 98 -21.05 17.06 -35.53
N THR A 99 -20.69 16.13 -36.42
CA THR A 99 -20.66 16.29 -37.89
C THR A 99 -21.70 15.42 -38.56
#